data_AF-A0ABC8A704-F1
#
_entry.id   AF-A0ABC8A704-F1
#
_cell.length_a   1.000
_cell.length_b   1.000
_cell.length_c   1.000
_cell.angle_alpha   90.00
_cell.angle_beta   90.00
_cell.angle_gamma   90.00
#
_symmetry.space_group_name_H-M   'P 1'
#
loop_
_entity.id
_entity.type
_entity.pdbx_description
1 polymer ?
#
loop_
_entity_poly.entity_id
_entity_poly.type
_entity_poly.pdbx_seq_one_letter_code
_entity_poly.pdbx_strand_id
1 'polypeptide(L)'
;MIDLQEHLTHTIASRLRDLRKNEHSNIPPDLIASGQKAAILRIEKGEVPRSGNFISDTLLDTYSNYFSLSKASLIFGEGVDLEKLVTFLFSELSSSLIPSDLRERLRIKPPKSTPSQKVKDSLLTLYYTFADFGRWYDLRKETPQSRIEENPIDFLTMSTILWKLCKERFLASFNEKVIYSVFNEQDDKFYYNRINKKVNDWLNHDFSELIIPECIKKLKKNSIFKMGYMSRHS
;
A
#
# COMPACT_ATOMS: atom_id res chain seq x y z
N MET A 1 3.26 12.55 0.92
CA MET A 1 3.22 11.58 -0.19
C MET A 1 3.34 10.17 0.42
N ILE A 2 2.72 9.14 -0.17
CA ILE A 2 2.92 7.76 0.31
C ILE A 2 4.35 7.30 0.04
N ASP A 3 4.96 6.66 1.04
CA ASP A 3 6.29 6.07 0.94
C ASP A 3 6.21 4.54 0.99
N LEU A 4 5.99 3.92 -0.17
CA LEU A 4 6.01 2.46 -0.31
C LEU A 4 7.44 1.91 -0.28
N GLN A 5 8.42 2.69 -0.73
CA GLN A 5 9.83 2.29 -0.75
C GLN A 5 10.38 2.02 0.65
N GLU A 6 9.96 2.74 1.69
CA GLU A 6 10.36 2.41 3.05
C GLU A 6 9.95 0.96 3.42
N HIS A 7 8.70 0.60 3.14
CA HIS A 7 8.20 -0.75 3.39
C HIS A 7 8.86 -1.82 2.50
N LEU A 8 9.04 -1.51 1.21
CA LEU A 8 9.70 -2.40 0.26
C LEU A 8 11.15 -2.67 0.63
N THR A 9 11.86 -1.69 1.18
CA THR A 9 13.27 -1.87 1.61
C THR A 9 13.38 -3.03 2.58
N HIS A 10 12.50 -3.07 3.59
CA HIS A 10 12.51 -4.14 4.60
C HIS A 10 12.09 -5.50 4.03
N THR A 11 11.06 -5.53 3.19
CA THR A 11 10.54 -6.80 2.63
C THR A 11 11.50 -7.39 1.59
N ILE A 12 12.11 -6.56 0.74
CA ILE A 12 13.16 -6.97 -0.20
C ILE A 12 14.40 -7.44 0.55
N ALA A 13 14.84 -6.70 1.57
CA ALA A 13 15.99 -7.10 2.38
C ALA A 13 15.82 -8.49 2.98
N SER A 14 14.65 -8.76 3.61
CA SER A 14 14.35 -10.09 4.13
C SER A 14 14.29 -11.12 3.01
N ARG A 15 13.52 -10.86 1.94
CA ARG A 15 13.33 -11.80 0.84
C ARG A 15 14.64 -12.23 0.19
N LEU A 16 15.51 -11.28 -0.15
CA LEU A 16 16.80 -11.60 -0.77
C LEU A 16 17.74 -12.31 0.20
N ARG A 17 17.70 -11.95 1.49
CA ARG A 17 18.45 -12.65 2.53
C ARG A 17 17.97 -14.09 2.68
N ASP A 18 16.66 -14.33 2.69
CA ASP A 18 16.06 -15.65 2.92
C ASP A 18 16.26 -16.57 1.70
N LEU A 19 16.28 -16.00 0.48
CA LEU A 19 16.70 -16.70 -0.74
C LEU A 19 18.16 -17.15 -0.68
N ARG A 20 19.06 -16.27 -0.20
CA ARG A 20 20.49 -16.58 -0.09
C ARG A 20 20.81 -17.48 1.10
N LYS A 21 20.19 -17.23 2.25
CA LYS A 21 20.51 -17.82 3.54
C LYS A 21 19.23 -18.15 4.31
N ASN A 22 18.94 -19.44 4.42
CA ASN A 22 17.87 -20.01 5.22
C ASN A 22 18.37 -21.27 5.95
N GLU A 23 17.47 -22.02 6.58
CA GLU A 23 17.81 -23.22 7.36
C GLU A 23 18.44 -24.34 6.50
N HIS A 24 18.20 -24.32 5.19
CA HIS A 24 18.63 -25.36 4.25
C HIS A 24 19.74 -24.91 3.29
N SER A 25 20.05 -23.61 3.25
CA SER A 25 20.99 -23.05 2.28
C SER A 25 21.72 -21.84 2.84
N ASN A 26 22.98 -21.68 2.47
CA ASN A 26 23.77 -20.47 2.76
C ASN A 26 24.70 -20.19 1.57
N ILE A 27 24.15 -19.56 0.55
CA ILE A 27 24.81 -19.27 -0.72
C ILE A 27 25.79 -18.09 -0.51
N PRO A 28 27.07 -18.23 -0.89
CA PRO A 28 27.99 -17.11 -0.93
C PRO A 28 27.49 -16.01 -1.91
N PRO A 29 27.51 -14.73 -1.53
CA PRO A 29 27.06 -13.64 -2.40
C PRO A 29 27.70 -13.62 -3.79
N ASP A 30 28.99 -13.99 -3.89
CA ASP A 30 29.72 -14.00 -5.16
C ASP A 30 29.27 -15.12 -6.12
N LEU A 31 28.57 -16.15 -5.64
CA LEU A 31 27.91 -17.13 -6.51
C LEU A 31 26.64 -16.58 -7.14
N ILE A 32 25.96 -15.65 -6.46
CA ILE A 32 24.78 -14.98 -7.01
C ILE A 32 25.26 -13.92 -8.01
N ALA A 33 26.09 -12.98 -7.55
CA ALA A 33 26.58 -11.87 -8.36
C ALA A 33 28.06 -11.59 -8.08
N SER A 34 28.93 -12.09 -8.95
CA SER A 34 30.38 -11.93 -8.83
C SER A 34 30.79 -10.46 -8.73
N GLY A 35 31.60 -10.14 -7.72
CA GLY A 35 32.08 -8.77 -7.48
C GLY A 35 31.05 -7.83 -6.83
N GLN A 36 29.84 -8.31 -6.53
CA GLN A 36 28.77 -7.49 -5.92
C GLN A 36 28.46 -7.85 -4.47
N LYS A 37 29.33 -8.62 -3.79
CA LYS A 37 29.18 -9.01 -2.39
C LYS A 37 28.80 -7.85 -1.46
N ALA A 38 29.47 -6.70 -1.56
CA ALA A 38 29.19 -5.55 -0.72
C ALA A 38 27.77 -4.98 -0.93
N ALA A 39 27.30 -4.95 -2.19
CA ALA A 39 25.95 -4.49 -2.51
C ALA A 39 24.88 -5.45 -1.99
N ILE A 40 25.10 -6.76 -2.12
CA ILE A 40 24.22 -7.81 -1.58
C ILE A 40 24.09 -7.66 -0.06
N LEU A 41 25.22 -7.63 0.65
CA LEU A 41 25.20 -7.55 2.12
C LEU A 41 24.59 -6.24 2.63
N ARG A 42 24.75 -5.12 1.90
CA ARG A 42 24.05 -3.86 2.20
C ARG A 42 22.53 -4.00 2.07
N ILE A 43 22.06 -4.62 0.98
CA ILE A 43 20.63 -4.84 0.74
C ILE A 43 20.02 -5.73 1.83
N GLU A 44 20.68 -6.82 2.22
CA GLU A 44 20.18 -7.73 3.25
C GLU A 44 20.07 -7.09 4.64
N LYS A 45 20.78 -5.99 4.87
CA LYS A 45 20.67 -5.17 6.09
C LYS A 45 19.60 -4.08 5.98
N GLY A 46 18.98 -3.89 4.81
CA GLY A 46 18.03 -2.80 4.56
C GLY A 46 18.68 -1.42 4.47
N GLU A 47 20.00 -1.34 4.22
CA GLU A 47 20.73 -0.08 4.17
C GLU A 47 20.51 0.62 2.81
N VAL A 48 19.84 1.78 2.80
CA VAL A 48 19.56 2.54 1.57
C VAL A 48 20.71 3.51 1.26
N PRO A 49 21.27 3.52 0.03
CA PRO A 49 22.33 4.44 -0.34
C PRO A 49 21.79 5.86 -0.52
N ARG A 50 22.68 6.87 -0.54
CA ARG A 50 22.31 8.29 -0.74
C ARG A 50 21.53 8.55 -2.04
N SER A 51 21.75 7.74 -3.09
CA SER A 51 20.99 7.85 -4.34
C SER A 51 19.51 7.43 -4.21
N GLY A 52 19.14 6.81 -3.09
CA GLY A 52 17.84 6.18 -2.88
C GLY A 52 17.63 4.90 -3.69
N ASN A 53 18.54 4.55 -4.61
CA ASN A 53 18.39 3.38 -5.47
C ASN A 53 18.86 2.11 -4.73
N PHE A 54 17.93 1.49 -4.01
CA PHE A 54 18.22 0.41 -3.05
C PHE A 54 18.84 -0.83 -3.70
N ILE A 55 18.36 -1.23 -4.88
CA ILE A 55 18.90 -2.29 -5.72
C ILE A 55 19.04 -1.78 -7.15
N SER A 56 20.15 -2.09 -7.81
CA SER A 56 20.37 -1.72 -9.22
C SER A 56 19.67 -2.70 -10.14
N ASP A 57 19.32 -2.23 -11.34
CA ASP A 57 18.76 -3.07 -12.42
C ASP A 57 19.64 -4.29 -12.71
N THR A 58 20.95 -4.09 -12.87
CA THR A 58 21.91 -5.19 -13.13
C THR A 58 21.95 -6.23 -12.00
N LEU A 59 21.90 -5.80 -10.74
CA LEU A 59 21.89 -6.76 -9.62
C LEU A 59 20.56 -7.50 -9.55
N LEU A 60 19.45 -6.79 -9.80
CA LEU A 60 18.12 -7.38 -9.86
C LEU A 60 18.01 -8.43 -10.97
N ASP A 61 18.58 -8.17 -12.14
CA ASP A 61 18.69 -9.15 -13.24
C ASP A 61 19.48 -10.37 -12.86
N THR A 62 20.59 -10.16 -12.16
CA THR A 62 21.44 -11.25 -11.71
C THR A 62 20.71 -12.15 -10.71
N TYR A 63 19.99 -11.57 -9.76
CA TYR A 63 19.11 -12.32 -8.85
C TYR A 63 17.99 -13.05 -9.59
N SER A 64 17.34 -12.37 -10.54
CA SER A 64 16.25 -12.92 -11.35
C SER A 64 16.71 -14.18 -12.10
N ASN A 65 17.87 -14.10 -12.76
CA ASN A 65 18.47 -15.22 -13.49
C ASN A 65 18.92 -16.34 -12.55
N TYR A 66 19.61 -16.02 -11.45
CA TYR A 66 20.16 -17.03 -10.55
C TYR A 66 19.06 -17.86 -9.85
N PHE A 67 18.00 -17.20 -9.36
CA PHE A 67 16.90 -17.87 -8.66
C PHE A 67 15.74 -18.27 -9.57
N SER A 68 15.81 -17.97 -10.88
CA SER A 68 14.71 -18.19 -11.83
C SER A 68 13.39 -17.55 -11.39
N LEU A 69 13.47 -16.36 -10.81
CA LEU A 69 12.34 -15.57 -10.31
C LEU A 69 12.17 -14.30 -11.15
N SER A 70 10.95 -13.82 -11.31
CA SER A 70 10.72 -12.54 -11.98
C SER A 70 11.28 -11.36 -11.16
N LYS A 71 11.71 -10.29 -11.83
CA LYS A 71 12.08 -9.04 -11.14
C LYS A 71 10.93 -8.51 -10.27
N ALA A 72 9.69 -8.65 -10.74
CA ALA A 72 8.50 -8.25 -10.01
C ALA A 72 8.32 -9.02 -8.70
N SER A 73 8.47 -10.34 -8.70
CA SER A 73 8.35 -11.15 -7.48
C SER A 73 9.49 -10.90 -6.49
N LEU A 74 10.69 -10.58 -6.98
CA LEU A 74 11.81 -10.16 -6.11
C LEU A 74 11.53 -8.83 -5.40
N ILE A 75 10.93 -7.85 -6.09
CA ILE A 75 10.63 -6.52 -5.54
C ILE A 75 9.35 -6.52 -4.71
N PHE A 76 8.22 -6.93 -5.30
CA PHE A 76 6.88 -6.78 -4.71
C PHE A 76 6.39 -8.05 -4.00
N GLY A 77 7.05 -9.19 -4.18
CA GLY A 77 6.53 -10.50 -3.77
C GLY A 77 5.51 -11.04 -4.76
N GLU A 78 5.00 -12.23 -4.49
CA GLU A 78 3.98 -12.91 -5.29
C GLU A 78 2.90 -13.51 -4.39
N GLY A 79 1.72 -13.80 -4.97
CA GLY A 79 0.59 -14.38 -4.26
C GLY A 79 0.26 -13.64 -2.96
N VAL A 80 0.41 -14.33 -1.83
CA VAL A 80 0.09 -13.81 -0.48
C VAL A 80 0.97 -12.62 -0.09
N ASP A 81 2.23 -12.58 -0.50
CA ASP A 81 3.14 -11.48 -0.14
C ASP A 81 2.75 -10.18 -0.85
N LEU A 82 2.36 -10.28 -2.12
CA LEU A 82 1.82 -9.14 -2.86
C LEU A 82 0.50 -8.68 -2.24
N GLU A 83 -0.40 -9.61 -1.89
CA GLU A 83 -1.65 -9.26 -1.21
C GLU A 83 -1.40 -8.52 0.11
N LYS A 84 -0.43 -8.97 0.92
CA LYS A 84 -0.04 -8.30 2.16
C LYS A 84 0.49 -6.88 1.90
N LEU A 85 1.33 -6.69 0.88
CA LEU A 85 1.85 -5.36 0.52
C LEU A 85 0.72 -4.38 0.17
N VAL A 86 -0.23 -4.83 -0.66
CA VAL A 86 -1.35 -3.99 -1.07
C VAL A 86 -2.33 -3.75 0.08
N THR A 87 -2.53 -4.75 0.95
CA THR A 87 -3.31 -4.59 2.19
C THR A 87 -2.66 -3.56 3.13
N PHE A 88 -1.33 -3.60 3.27
CA PHE A 88 -0.57 -2.60 4.01
C PHE A 88 -0.81 -1.20 3.44
N LEU A 89 -0.73 -1.04 2.12
CA LEU A 89 -0.99 0.23 1.46
C LEU A 89 -2.41 0.75 1.74
N PHE A 90 -3.43 -0.10 1.59
CA PHE A 90 -4.81 0.29 1.92
C PHE A 90 -4.95 0.70 3.39
N SER A 91 -4.30 -0.02 4.31
CA SER A 91 -4.32 0.27 5.74
C SER A 91 -3.68 1.62 6.08
N GLU A 92 -2.56 1.96 5.43
CA GLU A 92 -1.91 3.28 5.54
C GLU A 92 -2.82 4.40 5.03
N LEU A 93 -3.51 4.19 3.90
CA LEU A 93 -4.46 5.16 3.37
C LEU A 93 -5.64 5.36 4.33
N SER A 94 -6.24 4.29 4.83
CA SER A 94 -7.37 4.33 5.75
C SER A 94 -7.02 4.98 7.09
N SER A 95 -5.87 4.62 7.68
CA SER A 95 -5.43 5.20 8.96
C SER A 95 -5.12 6.71 8.84
N SER A 96 -4.86 7.21 7.63
CA SER A 96 -4.69 8.64 7.35
C SER A 96 -5.97 9.47 7.48
N LEU A 97 -7.14 8.83 7.49
CA LEU A 97 -8.43 9.49 7.74
C LEU A 97 -8.77 9.60 9.23
N ILE A 98 -8.07 8.86 10.09
CA ILE A 98 -8.35 8.80 11.53
C ILE A 98 -7.60 9.94 12.25
N PRO A 99 -8.31 10.79 13.03
CA PRO A 99 -7.70 11.78 13.91
C PRO A 99 -6.74 11.14 14.95
N SER A 100 -5.72 11.89 15.38
CA SER A 100 -4.68 11.38 16.29
C SER A 100 -5.21 10.86 17.62
N ASP A 101 -6.16 11.56 18.23
CA ASP A 101 -6.80 11.17 19.49
C ASP A 101 -7.55 9.83 19.38
N LEU A 102 -8.27 9.62 18.27
CA LEU A 102 -9.00 8.37 18.07
C LEU A 102 -8.02 7.24 17.78
N ARG A 103 -6.93 7.51 17.05
CA ARG A 103 -5.86 6.51 16.85
C ARG A 103 -5.27 6.05 18.18
N GLU A 104 -4.99 6.98 19.10
CA GLU A 104 -4.49 6.64 20.44
C GLU A 104 -5.49 5.78 21.22
N ARG A 105 -6.77 6.17 21.23
CA ARG A 105 -7.84 5.38 21.89
C ARG A 105 -7.99 3.97 21.31
N LEU A 106 -7.92 3.85 19.98
CA LEU A 106 -8.03 2.57 19.27
C LEU A 106 -6.72 1.79 19.18
N ARG A 107 -5.61 2.33 19.73
CA ARG A 107 -4.26 1.76 19.63
C ARG A 107 -3.83 1.51 18.18
N ILE A 108 -4.30 2.35 17.26
CA ILE A 108 -3.93 2.31 15.84
C ILE A 108 -2.64 3.11 15.68
N LYS A 109 -1.62 2.50 15.07
CA LYS A 109 -0.37 3.20 14.76
C LYS A 109 -0.65 4.34 13.77
N PRO A 110 0.02 5.50 13.92
CA PRO A 110 -0.06 6.54 12.90
C PRO A 110 0.47 5.99 11.57
N PRO A 111 -0.08 6.44 10.43
CA PRO A 111 0.48 6.11 9.13
C PRO A 111 1.91 6.62 9.05
N LYS A 112 2.79 5.85 8.43
CA LYS A 112 4.18 6.23 8.19
C LYS A 112 4.31 7.38 7.20
N SER A 113 3.33 7.49 6.31
CA SER A 113 3.34 8.47 5.22
C SER A 113 1.93 8.99 4.95
N THR A 114 1.83 10.22 4.44
CA THR A 114 0.51 10.87 4.25
C THR A 114 0.18 10.98 2.76
N PRO A 115 -0.97 10.47 2.29
CA PRO A 115 -1.41 10.63 0.90
C PRO A 115 -1.78 12.08 0.57
N SER A 116 -1.95 12.38 -0.72
CA SER A 116 -2.44 13.70 -1.16
C SER A 116 -3.88 13.96 -0.66
N GLN A 117 -4.28 15.23 -0.61
CA GLN A 117 -5.64 15.58 -0.20
C GLN A 117 -6.70 14.95 -1.12
N LYS A 118 -6.46 14.95 -2.44
CA LYS A 118 -7.34 14.29 -3.43
C LYS A 118 -7.59 12.81 -3.11
N VAL A 119 -6.53 12.08 -2.77
CA VAL A 119 -6.63 10.66 -2.39
C VAL A 119 -7.41 10.51 -1.09
N LYS A 120 -7.18 11.39 -0.10
CA LYS A 120 -7.94 11.40 1.15
C LYS A 120 -9.43 11.67 0.90
N ASP A 121 -9.77 12.66 0.10
CA ASP A 121 -11.16 13.04 -0.20
C ASP A 121 -11.89 11.91 -0.94
N SER A 122 -11.20 11.25 -1.87
CA SER A 122 -11.74 10.09 -2.59
C SER A 122 -11.98 8.92 -1.63
N LEU A 123 -11.00 8.57 -0.80
CA LEU A 123 -11.16 7.51 0.20
C LEU A 123 -12.25 7.86 1.23
N LEU A 124 -12.31 9.12 1.67
CA LEU A 124 -13.34 9.60 2.57
C LEU A 124 -14.73 9.42 1.95
N THR A 125 -14.89 9.70 0.66
CA THR A 125 -16.13 9.47 -0.08
C THR A 125 -16.54 7.99 -0.10
N LEU A 126 -15.58 7.07 -0.15
CA LEU A 126 -15.83 5.64 0.04
C LEU A 126 -16.31 5.32 1.45
N TYR A 127 -15.69 5.88 2.49
CA TYR A 127 -16.13 5.65 3.88
C TYR A 127 -17.51 6.23 4.18
N TYR A 128 -17.89 7.35 3.54
CA TYR A 128 -19.24 7.91 3.63
C TYR A 128 -20.35 6.99 3.10
N THR A 129 -20.04 5.83 2.49
CA THR A 129 -21.08 4.83 2.23
C THR A 129 -21.64 4.20 3.50
N PHE A 130 -20.93 4.30 4.63
CA PHE A 130 -21.45 3.95 5.95
C PHE A 130 -22.06 5.21 6.57
N ALA A 131 -23.39 5.22 6.76
CA ALA A 131 -24.09 6.37 7.34
C ALA A 131 -23.54 6.75 8.72
N ASP A 132 -23.21 5.76 9.56
CA ASP A 132 -22.61 5.95 10.88
C ASP A 132 -21.25 6.64 10.80
N PHE A 133 -20.44 6.32 9.79
CA PHE A 133 -19.17 7.02 9.54
C PHE A 133 -19.42 8.47 9.18
N GLY A 134 -20.38 8.75 8.28
CA GLY A 134 -20.67 10.11 7.86
C GLY A 134 -21.13 11.00 9.01
N ARG A 135 -22.10 10.51 9.80
CA ARG A 135 -22.58 11.21 11.00
C ARG A 135 -21.44 11.47 11.98
N TRP A 136 -20.63 10.45 12.27
CA TRP A 136 -19.48 10.58 13.17
C TRP A 136 -18.45 11.60 12.66
N TYR A 137 -18.10 11.55 11.37
CA TYR A 137 -17.08 12.40 10.79
C TYR A 137 -17.50 13.88 10.73
N ASP A 138 -18.76 14.14 10.39
CA ASP A 138 -19.31 15.50 10.32
C ASP A 138 -19.46 16.12 11.73
N LEU A 139 -19.98 15.36 12.71
CA LEU A 139 -20.09 15.80 14.11
C LEU A 139 -18.74 16.20 14.70
N ARG A 140 -17.65 15.50 14.35
CA ARG A 140 -16.30 15.85 14.82
C ARG A 140 -15.72 17.12 14.20
N LYS A 141 -16.14 17.51 13.00
CA LYS A 141 -15.73 18.80 12.42
C LYS A 141 -16.34 19.98 13.19
N GLU A 142 -17.52 19.79 13.75
CA GLU A 142 -18.35 20.84 14.34
C GLU A 142 -18.31 20.86 15.88
N THR A 143 -17.89 19.77 16.53
CA THR A 143 -17.96 19.61 17.99
C THR A 143 -16.58 19.73 18.65
N PRO A 144 -16.42 20.57 19.69
CA PRO A 144 -15.21 20.60 20.52
C PRO A 144 -14.91 19.23 21.13
N GLN A 145 -13.61 18.88 21.14
CA GLN A 145 -13.03 17.58 21.53
C GLN A 145 -13.60 16.93 22.81
N SER A 146 -14.10 17.73 23.75
CA SER A 146 -14.59 17.32 25.07
C SER A 146 -15.99 16.69 25.10
N ARG A 147 -16.71 16.61 23.97
CA ARG A 147 -18.09 16.08 23.91
C ARG A 147 -18.30 14.90 22.96
N ILE A 148 -17.23 14.32 22.43
CA ILE A 148 -17.33 13.21 21.48
C ILE A 148 -17.66 11.92 22.22
N GLU A 149 -18.76 11.27 21.81
CA GLU A 149 -19.38 10.09 22.42
C GLU A 149 -18.40 9.00 22.93
N GLU A 150 -18.83 8.32 24.01
CA GLU A 150 -18.15 7.17 24.61
C GLU A 150 -18.11 5.94 23.68
N ASN A 151 -18.98 5.87 22.67
CA ASN A 151 -19.02 4.78 21.69
C ASN A 151 -18.12 5.08 20.48
N PRO A 152 -16.92 4.48 20.39
CA PRO A 152 -16.12 4.61 19.20
C PRO A 152 -16.82 3.92 18.03
N ILE A 153 -17.01 4.65 16.93
CA ILE A 153 -17.26 4.09 15.61
C ILE A 153 -16.36 2.87 15.38
N ASP A 154 -16.93 1.76 14.89
CA ASP A 154 -16.16 0.57 14.51
C ASP A 154 -15.45 0.76 13.16
N PHE A 155 -14.49 1.68 13.16
CA PHE A 155 -13.69 2.04 12.00
C PHE A 155 -12.93 0.83 11.45
N LEU A 156 -12.47 -0.07 12.32
CA LEU A 156 -11.72 -1.26 11.94
C LEU A 156 -12.60 -2.23 11.15
N THR A 157 -13.83 -2.48 11.62
CA THR A 157 -14.79 -3.30 10.87
C THR A 157 -15.16 -2.66 9.55
N MET A 158 -15.45 -1.35 9.52
CA MET A 158 -15.75 -0.64 8.27
C MET A 158 -14.60 -0.72 7.26
N SER A 159 -13.36 -0.46 7.72
CA SER A 159 -12.15 -0.60 6.91
C SER A 159 -12.00 -2.01 6.35
N THR A 160 -12.24 -3.02 7.19
CA THR A 160 -12.17 -4.44 6.79
C THR A 160 -13.22 -4.79 5.73
N ILE A 161 -14.44 -4.28 5.88
CA ILE A 161 -15.51 -4.49 4.89
C ILE A 161 -15.15 -3.81 3.57
N LEU A 162 -14.72 -2.54 3.60
CA LEU A 162 -14.30 -1.81 2.39
C LEU A 162 -13.13 -2.50 1.69
N TRP A 163 -12.14 -2.96 2.45
CA TRP A 163 -11.02 -3.71 1.90
C TRP A 163 -11.51 -4.96 1.18
N LYS A 164 -12.33 -5.79 1.84
CA LYS A 164 -12.88 -7.02 1.22
C LYS A 164 -13.62 -6.74 -0.10
N LEU A 165 -14.29 -5.61 -0.20
CA LEU A 165 -15.05 -5.23 -1.39
C LEU A 165 -14.19 -4.65 -2.53
N CYS A 166 -13.15 -3.91 -2.20
CA CYS A 166 -12.30 -3.24 -3.18
C CYS A 166 -11.01 -4.00 -3.50
N LYS A 167 -10.63 -5.00 -2.69
CA LYS A 167 -9.36 -5.72 -2.76
C LYS A 167 -9.02 -6.19 -4.16
N GLU A 168 -9.93 -6.91 -4.82
CA GLU A 168 -9.68 -7.49 -6.14
C GLU A 168 -9.36 -6.42 -7.18
N ARG A 169 -10.15 -5.33 -7.21
CA ARG A 169 -9.95 -4.23 -8.16
C ARG A 169 -8.66 -3.47 -7.87
N PHE A 170 -8.37 -3.26 -6.59
CA PHE A 170 -7.17 -2.56 -6.14
C PHE A 170 -5.91 -3.37 -6.47
N LEU A 171 -5.93 -4.70 -6.22
CA LEU A 171 -4.85 -5.62 -6.60
C LEU A 171 -4.64 -5.68 -8.12
N ALA A 172 -5.71 -5.84 -8.89
CA ALA A 172 -5.62 -5.89 -10.35
C ALA A 172 -5.00 -4.59 -10.91
N SER A 173 -5.52 -3.43 -10.47
CA SER A 173 -4.99 -2.14 -10.91
C SER A 173 -3.55 -1.90 -10.46
N PHE A 174 -3.18 -2.31 -9.24
CA PHE A 174 -1.79 -2.20 -8.77
C PHE A 174 -0.84 -3.02 -9.64
N ASN A 175 -1.20 -4.26 -10.00
CA ASN A 175 -0.42 -5.09 -10.92
C ASN A 175 -0.29 -4.42 -12.30
N GLU A 176 -1.42 -4.05 -12.91
CA GLU A 176 -1.49 -3.53 -14.28
C GLU A 176 -0.86 -2.14 -14.44
N LYS A 177 -0.91 -1.29 -13.41
CA LYS A 177 -0.51 0.11 -13.51
C LYS A 177 0.78 0.41 -12.76
N VAL A 178 0.95 -0.11 -11.56
CA VAL A 178 2.15 0.18 -10.75
C VAL A 178 3.26 -0.79 -11.12
N ILE A 179 3.06 -2.10 -10.97
CA ILE A 179 4.12 -3.08 -11.22
C ILE A 179 4.56 -3.03 -12.67
N TYR A 180 3.62 -3.03 -13.61
CA TYR A 180 3.94 -2.90 -15.03
C TYR A 180 4.78 -1.65 -15.32
N SER A 181 4.39 -0.47 -14.83
CA SER A 181 5.11 0.78 -15.13
C SER A 181 6.46 0.93 -14.44
N VAL A 182 6.75 0.11 -13.42
CA VAL A 182 8.06 0.04 -12.75
C VAL A 182 9.09 -0.72 -13.59
N PHE A 183 8.66 -1.64 -14.45
CA PHE A 183 9.55 -2.48 -15.26
C PHE A 183 9.48 -2.22 -16.77
N ASN A 184 8.54 -1.39 -17.24
CA ASN A 184 8.33 -1.10 -18.67
C ASN A 184 8.41 0.41 -18.94
N GLU A 185 9.56 1.03 -18.61
CA GLU A 185 9.85 2.43 -18.95
C GLU A 185 10.55 2.55 -20.32
N GLN A 186 10.65 3.78 -20.85
CA GLN A 186 11.21 4.06 -22.19
C GLN A 186 12.66 3.58 -22.39
N ASP A 187 13.42 3.40 -21.31
CA ASP A 187 14.80 2.90 -21.36
C ASP A 187 14.94 1.45 -20.90
N ASP A 188 13.81 0.74 -20.66
CA ASP A 188 13.73 -0.64 -20.16
C ASP A 188 14.56 -0.91 -18.88
N LYS A 189 14.88 0.15 -18.11
CA LYS A 189 15.70 0.04 -16.89
C LYS A 189 14.88 0.20 -15.64
N PHE A 190 15.16 -0.68 -14.67
CA PHE A 190 14.58 -0.57 -13.34
C PHE A 190 15.28 0.50 -12.48
N TYR A 191 14.46 1.36 -11.86
CA TYR A 191 14.92 2.34 -10.87
C TYR A 191 14.09 2.27 -9.60
N TYR A 192 14.67 1.71 -8.54
CA TYR A 192 14.01 1.58 -7.24
C TYR A 192 13.51 2.92 -6.70
N ASN A 193 14.31 3.98 -6.88
CA ASN A 193 14.00 5.32 -6.39
C ASN A 193 12.84 6.03 -7.12
N ARG A 194 12.23 5.38 -8.12
CA ARG A 194 11.05 5.89 -8.84
C ARG A 194 9.74 5.25 -8.38
N ILE A 195 9.77 4.19 -7.56
CA ILE A 195 8.57 3.44 -7.17
C ILE A 195 7.55 4.33 -6.46
N ASN A 196 7.98 5.18 -5.51
CA ASN A 196 7.04 6.07 -4.82
C ASN A 196 6.32 7.02 -5.80
N LYS A 197 7.02 7.54 -6.80
CA LYS A 197 6.38 8.38 -7.83
C LYS A 197 5.28 7.60 -8.55
N LYS A 198 5.57 6.39 -9.04
CA LYS A 198 4.59 5.54 -9.73
C LYS A 198 3.36 5.23 -8.88
N VAL A 199 3.58 4.87 -7.62
CA VAL A 199 2.49 4.59 -6.66
C VAL A 199 1.62 5.82 -6.45
N ASN A 200 2.23 6.99 -6.25
CA ASN A 200 1.47 8.20 -5.97
C ASN A 200 0.76 8.74 -7.22
N ASP A 201 1.35 8.62 -8.41
CA ASP A 201 0.66 8.96 -9.66
C ASP A 201 -0.58 8.07 -9.85
N TRP A 202 -0.42 6.75 -9.65
CA TRP A 202 -1.52 5.79 -9.66
C TRP A 202 -2.60 6.08 -8.60
N LEU A 203 -2.21 6.47 -7.39
CA LEU A 203 -3.16 6.84 -6.34
C LEU A 203 -3.96 8.11 -6.71
N ASN A 204 -3.29 9.11 -7.26
CA ASN A 204 -3.94 10.37 -7.63
C ASN A 204 -4.86 10.25 -8.85
N HIS A 205 -4.58 9.32 -9.75
CA HIS A 205 -5.37 9.10 -10.96
C HIS A 205 -6.27 7.87 -10.82
N ASP A 206 -5.76 6.67 -11.08
CA ASP A 206 -6.55 5.45 -11.16
C ASP A 206 -7.33 5.14 -9.88
N PHE A 207 -6.69 5.25 -8.71
CA PHE A 207 -7.37 4.99 -7.45
C PHE A 207 -8.51 5.98 -7.19
N SER A 208 -8.22 7.28 -7.30
CA SER A 208 -9.16 8.36 -6.95
C SER A 208 -10.29 8.51 -7.98
N GLU A 209 -9.99 8.34 -9.27
CA GLU A 209 -10.93 8.65 -10.36
C GLU A 209 -11.61 7.41 -10.95
N LEU A 210 -11.04 6.21 -10.78
CA LEU A 210 -11.58 4.98 -11.37
C LEU A 210 -11.99 3.98 -10.30
N ILE A 211 -11.05 3.55 -9.44
CA ILE A 211 -11.28 2.45 -8.48
C ILE A 211 -12.33 2.83 -7.44
N ILE A 212 -12.19 3.98 -6.79
CA ILE A 212 -13.12 4.43 -5.75
C ILE A 212 -14.55 4.60 -6.32
N PRO A 213 -14.77 5.35 -7.43
CA PRO A 213 -16.11 5.47 -8.01
C PRO A 213 -16.73 4.13 -8.41
N GLU A 214 -15.95 3.20 -8.96
CA GLU A 214 -16.42 1.84 -9.28
C GLU A 214 -16.85 1.06 -8.03
N CYS A 215 -16.05 1.10 -6.96
CA CYS A 215 -16.39 0.49 -5.67
C CYS A 215 -17.71 1.06 -5.12
N ILE A 216 -17.87 2.38 -5.12
CA ILE A 216 -19.10 3.04 -4.64
C ILE A 216 -20.30 2.63 -5.50
N LYS A 217 -20.15 2.57 -6.83
CA LYS A 217 -21.23 2.13 -7.73
C LYS A 217 -21.66 0.70 -7.44
N LYS A 218 -20.71 -0.21 -7.14
CA LYS A 218 -21.01 -1.58 -6.72
C LYS A 218 -21.73 -1.61 -5.37
N LEU A 219 -21.26 -0.82 -4.40
CA LEU A 219 -21.85 -0.71 -3.07
C LEU A 219 -23.30 -0.20 -3.12
N LYS A 220 -23.58 0.87 -3.88
CA LYS A 220 -24.94 1.41 -4.04
C LYS A 220 -25.94 0.43 -4.64
N LYS A 221 -25.48 -0.54 -5.43
CA LYS A 221 -26.33 -1.60 -6.01
C LYS A 221 -26.65 -2.72 -5.02
N ASN A 222 -25.89 -2.82 -3.92
CA ASN A 222 -26.13 -3.80 -2.87
C ASN A 222 -27.25 -3.31 -1.93
N SER A 223 -28.30 -4.11 -1.76
CA SER A 223 -29.53 -3.76 -1.03
C SER A 223 -29.29 -3.33 0.43
N ILE A 224 -28.26 -3.86 1.08
CA ILE A 224 -27.89 -3.51 2.46
C ILE A 224 -27.35 -2.07 2.54
N PHE A 225 -26.50 -1.68 1.60
CA PHE A 225 -25.92 -0.34 1.54
C PHE A 225 -26.86 0.71 0.91
N LYS A 226 -27.84 0.26 0.13
CA LYS A 226 -28.89 1.11 -0.43
C LYS A 226 -29.72 1.80 0.68
N MET A 227 -29.99 1.11 1.79
CA MET A 227 -30.73 1.67 2.93
C MET A 227 -29.96 2.80 3.65
N GLY A 228 -28.64 2.68 3.78
CA GLY A 228 -27.79 3.74 4.37
C GLY A 228 -27.60 4.98 3.49
N TYR A 229 -27.72 4.84 2.15
CA TYR A 229 -27.67 5.99 1.23
C TYR A 229 -28.99 6.78 1.17
N MET A 230 -30.12 6.12 1.41
CA MET A 230 -31.45 6.74 1.31
C MET A 230 -31.75 7.71 2.46
N SER A 231 -31.13 7.54 3.64
CA SER A 231 -31.30 8.46 4.78
C SER A 231 -30.62 9.83 4.60
N ARG A 232 -29.87 10.05 3.51
CA ARG A 232 -29.25 11.34 3.16
C ARG A 232 -30.08 12.19 2.19
N HIS A 233 -31.15 11.64 1.62
CA HIS A 233 -31.99 12.29 0.60
C HIS A 233 -33.48 12.32 0.96
N SER A 234 -33.81 12.14 2.24
CA SER A 234 -35.15 12.27 2.80
C SER A 234 -35.20 13.40 3.82
#